data_AF-A0A1G7XZ71-F1
#
_entry.id   AF-A0A1G7XZ71-F1
#
_cell.length_a   1.000
_cell.length_b   1.000
_cell.length_c   1.000
_cell.angle_alpha   90.00
_cell.angle_beta   90.00
_cell.angle_gamma   90.00
#
_symmetry.space_group_name_H-M   'P 1'
#
loop_
_entity.id
_entity.type
_entity.pdbx_description
1 polymer ?
#
loop_
_entity_poly.entity_id
_entity_poly.type
_entity_poly.pdbx_seq_one_letter_code
_entity_poly.pdbx_strand_id
1 'polypeptide(L)'
;MKHAMIARLVRRSLFLALLSVLALGNAQIHLSLIGVAHAAQNSATGMGLTKLHPLIQQAITAQRKHAPGLMKIDGVLGSGVGIDASGQVIIRVFVRDTALSGIPNQLDGIKVERQVTGLIMAQFDTTARVRPAPIGISSGHPNITAGTIGARVIDAGGNVYALSNNHVYADSNAASLGDNILQPGSYDGGVESSDVIGQLSDFEAINFNGNNAMDAAIAQSSALELSNATPSDGYGIPSGVTAAAALGQQVQKYGRTTSHTLGTVQTINTTVEVCYSVRCNALFCTCRKSALFSNQFSIADNDNNDATTFSAGGDSGSLIVTQTGNHPVGLLFAGGGGVTFASPIDPVLSRFDVVIDDGSGLINNPPLADFSYSVEGLAVSFSDTSSDSDGNVVSWLWDFGDGATLSGDASTVDIQTPIHDYSVAGAYQVRLTVTDDSGATDVSEQTVNVGDSCLALSAEGYKVKGRQKVQLSWSCAAAQVAISRDQQSIGSFDSDSNGSGAHLDEVNGVGGASYLYQLCNLNTEVCAPSVIVNL
;
A
#
# COMPACT_ATOMS: atom_id res chain seq x y z
N MET A 1 -85.00 -41.99 -18.62
CA MET A 1 -85.28 -43.37 -19.09
C MET A 1 -84.29 -43.72 -20.20
N LYS A 2 -83.79 -44.98 -20.25
CA LYS A 2 -83.22 -45.77 -21.39
C LYS A 2 -82.52 -45.00 -22.56
N HIS A 3 -81.19 -45.09 -22.79
CA HIS A 3 -80.31 -46.21 -23.24
C HIS A 3 -80.08 -46.32 -24.78
N ALA A 4 -78.81 -46.55 -25.19
CA ALA A 4 -78.26 -47.01 -26.51
C ALA A 4 -78.34 -46.03 -27.73
N MET A 5 -77.45 -45.99 -28.76
CA MET A 5 -76.22 -46.72 -29.20
C MET A 5 -75.40 -45.77 -30.14
N ILE A 6 -74.06 -45.58 -30.09
CA ILE A 6 -72.92 -46.36 -30.69
C ILE A 6 -72.92 -46.42 -32.26
N ALA A 7 -71.88 -46.12 -33.07
CA ALA A 7 -70.55 -45.46 -32.91
C ALA A 7 -69.79 -45.21 -34.27
N ARG A 8 -68.81 -44.27 -34.31
CA ARG A 8 -67.60 -44.12 -35.22
C ARG A 8 -67.82 -44.01 -36.76
N LEU A 9 -66.99 -43.37 -37.63
CA LEU A 9 -65.55 -43.01 -37.59
C LEU A 9 -65.15 -41.85 -38.61
N VAL A 10 -64.36 -40.85 -38.15
CA VAL A 10 -63.27 -40.05 -38.82
C VAL A 10 -63.48 -39.18 -40.11
N ARG A 11 -63.37 -37.83 -39.91
CA ARG A 11 -62.71 -36.71 -40.67
C ARG A 11 -62.79 -36.65 -42.21
N ARG A 12 -63.52 -35.70 -42.85
CA ARG A 12 -63.22 -34.24 -43.10
C ARG A 12 -61.84 -34.01 -43.77
N SER A 13 -61.66 -33.58 -45.04
CA SER A 13 -62.39 -32.64 -45.94
C SER A 13 -62.27 -31.17 -45.51
N LEU A 14 -61.97 -30.15 -46.37
CA LEU A 14 -62.58 -29.83 -47.67
C LEU A 14 -61.64 -28.93 -48.57
N PHE A 15 -61.61 -29.17 -49.89
CA PHE A 15 -61.78 -28.25 -51.05
C PHE A 15 -60.87 -27.00 -51.27
N LEU A 16 -60.14 -26.91 -52.39
CA LEU A 16 -60.49 -26.40 -53.76
C LEU A 16 -60.62 -24.86 -53.85
N ALA A 17 -59.75 -24.11 -54.55
CA ALA A 17 -59.67 -23.84 -56.02
C ALA A 17 -59.78 -22.28 -56.23
N LEU A 18 -59.40 -21.58 -57.32
CA LEU A 18 -59.20 -21.89 -58.76
C LEU A 18 -58.50 -20.69 -59.51
N LEU A 19 -57.84 -20.91 -60.68
CA LEU A 19 -57.42 -19.94 -61.76
C LEU A 19 -56.49 -18.71 -61.38
N SER A 20 -55.27 -18.48 -61.92
CA SER A 20 -54.78 -18.09 -63.28
C SER A 20 -55.08 -16.62 -63.70
N VAL A 21 -54.33 -15.86 -64.53
CA VAL A 21 -53.29 -16.14 -65.58
C VAL A 21 -52.27 -14.96 -65.66
N LEU A 22 -51.20 -15.09 -66.48
CA LEU A 22 -50.16 -14.10 -66.89
C LEU A 22 -49.11 -13.69 -65.83
N ALA A 23 -47.82 -13.48 -66.10
CA ALA A 23 -46.82 -13.76 -67.15
C ALA A 23 -45.76 -12.64 -67.03
N LEU A 24 -44.48 -12.98 -67.22
CA LEU A 24 -43.33 -12.05 -67.30
C LEU A 24 -42.93 -11.29 -66.02
N GLY A 25 -42.16 -11.97 -65.17
CA GLY A 25 -41.32 -11.36 -64.14
C GLY A 25 -40.33 -12.37 -63.53
N ASN A 26 -39.07 -11.96 -63.38
CA ASN A 26 -38.03 -12.60 -62.55
C ASN A 26 -37.44 -13.95 -63.01
N ALA A 27 -36.74 -13.93 -64.15
CA ALA A 27 -35.61 -14.82 -64.38
C ALA A 27 -34.38 -14.41 -63.53
N GLN A 28 -34.52 -14.33 -62.20
CA GLN A 28 -33.41 -13.97 -61.29
C GLN A 28 -33.58 -14.47 -59.84
N ILE A 29 -34.19 -15.65 -59.65
CA ILE A 29 -34.23 -16.34 -58.34
C ILE A 29 -33.77 -17.79 -58.51
N HIS A 30 -32.45 -17.98 -58.65
CA HIS A 30 -31.86 -19.32 -58.59
C HIS A 30 -30.47 -19.38 -57.94
N LEU A 31 -30.05 -18.30 -57.25
CA LEU A 31 -28.73 -18.20 -56.61
C LEU A 31 -28.80 -17.56 -55.21
N SER A 32 -29.76 -17.99 -54.39
CA SER A 32 -29.91 -17.52 -52.98
C SER A 32 -30.38 -18.59 -51.98
N LEU A 33 -30.75 -19.79 -52.43
CA LEU A 33 -31.33 -20.84 -51.57
C LEU A 33 -30.32 -21.75 -50.85
N ILE A 34 -29.01 -21.59 -51.09
CA ILE A 34 -27.96 -22.34 -50.36
C ILE A 34 -27.52 -21.59 -49.08
N GLY A 35 -27.69 -20.26 -49.03
CA GLY A 35 -27.23 -19.43 -47.90
C GLY A 35 -28.11 -19.43 -46.65
N VAL A 36 -29.38 -19.86 -46.75
CA VAL A 36 -30.37 -19.71 -45.67
C VAL A 36 -30.46 -20.96 -44.77
N ALA A 37 -29.98 -22.12 -45.22
CA ALA A 37 -30.12 -23.39 -44.49
C ALA A 37 -29.18 -23.56 -43.27
N HIS A 38 -28.15 -22.74 -43.13
CA HIS A 38 -27.14 -22.89 -42.06
C HIS A 38 -27.35 -21.97 -40.84
N ALA A 39 -28.24 -20.98 -40.90
CA ALA A 39 -28.41 -19.97 -39.84
C ALA A 39 -29.49 -20.32 -38.79
N ALA A 40 -30.26 -21.39 -38.98
CA ALA A 40 -31.51 -21.64 -38.25
C ALA A 40 -31.48 -22.78 -37.20
N GLN A 41 -30.30 -23.20 -36.70
CA GLN A 41 -30.19 -24.30 -35.73
C GLN A 41 -29.62 -23.95 -34.34
N ASN A 42 -29.16 -22.72 -34.09
CA ASN A 42 -28.48 -22.34 -32.83
C ASN A 42 -29.22 -21.26 -32.01
N SER A 43 -30.56 -21.24 -32.04
CA SER A 43 -31.39 -20.44 -31.13
C SER A 43 -32.01 -21.36 -30.07
N ALA A 44 -31.56 -21.24 -28.82
CA ALA A 44 -31.90 -22.16 -27.73
C ALA A 44 -32.76 -21.53 -26.61
N THR A 45 -33.49 -20.46 -26.91
CA THR A 45 -34.45 -19.86 -25.97
C THR A 45 -35.62 -20.82 -25.71
N GLY A 46 -35.66 -21.45 -24.54
CA GLY A 46 -36.82 -22.20 -24.03
C GLY A 46 -36.70 -23.73 -24.01
N MET A 47 -35.60 -24.33 -24.49
CA MET A 47 -35.29 -25.74 -24.24
C MET A 47 -34.31 -25.87 -23.07
N GLY A 48 -34.52 -26.87 -22.21
CA GLY A 48 -33.60 -27.17 -21.12
C GLY A 48 -32.24 -27.63 -21.64
N LEU A 49 -31.29 -26.69 -21.75
CA LEU A 49 -29.90 -26.89 -22.16
C LEU A 49 -29.08 -27.64 -21.10
N THR A 50 -29.55 -28.81 -20.72
CA THR A 50 -28.81 -29.75 -19.87
C THR A 50 -27.62 -30.33 -20.64
N LYS A 51 -26.71 -30.99 -19.91
CA LYS A 51 -25.59 -31.75 -20.51
C LYS A 51 -26.04 -32.81 -21.53
N LEU A 52 -27.32 -33.20 -21.57
CA LEU A 52 -27.85 -34.18 -22.53
C LEU A 52 -28.33 -33.55 -23.85
N HIS A 53 -28.43 -32.22 -23.94
CA HIS A 53 -28.90 -31.56 -25.15
C HIS A 53 -27.89 -31.73 -26.31
N PRO A 54 -28.29 -32.08 -27.55
CA PRO A 54 -27.37 -32.38 -28.64
C PRO A 54 -26.35 -31.27 -28.95
N LEU A 55 -26.77 -30.00 -28.98
CA LEU A 55 -25.87 -28.86 -29.19
C LEU A 55 -24.84 -28.71 -28.05
N ILE A 56 -25.24 -29.02 -26.81
CA ILE A 56 -24.36 -29.00 -25.64
C ILE A 56 -23.38 -30.17 -25.68
N GLN A 57 -23.81 -31.36 -26.14
CA GLN A 57 -22.91 -32.50 -26.36
C GLN A 57 -21.88 -32.24 -27.46
N GLN A 58 -22.26 -31.57 -28.55
CA GLN A 58 -21.33 -31.12 -29.59
C GLN A 58 -20.28 -30.16 -29.01
N ALA A 59 -20.72 -29.16 -28.25
CA ALA A 59 -19.84 -28.21 -27.58
C ALA A 59 -18.94 -28.85 -26.51
N ILE A 60 -19.45 -29.80 -25.72
CA ILE A 60 -18.67 -30.55 -24.73
C ILE A 60 -17.60 -31.40 -25.44
N THR A 61 -17.93 -31.99 -26.59
CA THR A 61 -16.98 -32.78 -27.38
C THR A 61 -15.84 -31.91 -27.92
N ALA A 62 -16.18 -30.76 -28.52
CA ALA A 62 -15.21 -29.78 -29.00
C ALA A 62 -14.36 -29.22 -27.85
N GLN A 63 -14.97 -28.80 -26.74
CA GLN A 63 -14.28 -28.28 -25.56
C GLN A 63 -13.30 -29.32 -25.00
N ARG A 64 -13.72 -30.56 -24.76
CA ARG A 64 -12.85 -31.63 -24.22
C ARG A 64 -11.67 -31.97 -25.13
N LYS A 65 -11.90 -32.00 -26.44
CA LYS A 65 -10.87 -32.26 -27.45
C LYS A 65 -9.77 -31.20 -27.44
N HIS A 66 -10.14 -29.93 -27.29
CA HIS A 66 -9.22 -28.79 -27.37
C HIS A 66 -8.69 -28.30 -26.01
N ALA A 67 -9.34 -28.64 -24.90
CA ALA A 67 -8.94 -28.23 -23.54
C ALA A 67 -7.46 -28.53 -23.20
N PRO A 68 -6.88 -29.71 -23.51
CA PRO A 68 -5.45 -29.96 -23.24
C PRO A 68 -4.49 -29.09 -24.06
N GLY A 69 -4.94 -28.48 -25.15
CA GLY A 69 -4.20 -27.47 -25.90
C GLY A 69 -4.36 -26.07 -25.29
N LEU A 70 -5.59 -25.70 -24.94
CA LEU A 70 -5.90 -24.43 -24.28
C LEU A 70 -5.16 -24.28 -22.94
N MET A 71 -5.14 -25.32 -22.11
CA MET A 71 -4.46 -25.32 -20.80
C MET A 71 -2.92 -25.26 -20.87
N LYS A 72 -2.33 -25.23 -22.08
CA LYS A 72 -0.88 -25.00 -22.27
C LYS A 72 -0.53 -23.56 -22.64
N ILE A 73 -1.54 -22.72 -22.90
CA ILE A 73 -1.35 -21.29 -23.12
C ILE A 73 -1.22 -20.65 -21.73
N ASP A 74 -0.07 -20.03 -21.42
CA ASP A 74 0.09 -19.36 -20.12
C ASP A 74 -0.98 -18.27 -19.95
N GLY A 75 -1.52 -18.20 -18.73
CA GLY A 75 -2.68 -17.37 -18.37
C GLY A 75 -4.05 -17.92 -18.79
N VAL A 76 -4.16 -19.07 -19.47
CA VAL A 76 -5.43 -19.81 -19.55
C VAL A 76 -5.61 -20.66 -18.30
N LEU A 77 -6.76 -20.51 -17.65
CA LEU A 77 -7.06 -21.07 -16.33
C LEU A 77 -8.15 -22.15 -16.37
N GLY A 78 -8.95 -22.16 -17.43
CA GLY A 78 -9.97 -23.19 -17.63
C GLY A 78 -10.72 -23.00 -18.94
N SER A 79 -11.58 -23.96 -19.25
CA SER A 79 -12.58 -23.82 -20.31
C SER A 79 -13.86 -24.58 -19.98
N GLY A 80 -14.99 -24.10 -20.50
CA GLY A 80 -16.30 -24.69 -20.30
C GLY A 80 -17.22 -24.45 -21.49
N VAL A 81 -18.44 -25.00 -21.42
CA VAL A 81 -19.51 -24.76 -22.39
C VAL A 81 -20.54 -23.88 -21.74
N GLY A 82 -20.96 -22.82 -22.45
CA GLY A 82 -21.95 -21.87 -21.96
C GLY A 82 -22.84 -21.35 -23.07
N ILE A 83 -23.56 -20.27 -22.77
CA ILE A 83 -24.28 -19.46 -23.76
C ILE A 83 -23.74 -18.02 -23.74
N ASP A 84 -23.77 -17.34 -24.88
CA ASP A 84 -23.53 -15.91 -24.93
C ASP A 84 -24.81 -15.09 -24.67
N ALA A 85 -24.70 -13.76 -24.67
CA ALA A 85 -25.82 -12.85 -24.43
C ALA A 85 -26.98 -12.97 -25.44
N SER A 86 -26.78 -13.64 -26.59
CA SER A 86 -27.83 -13.94 -27.57
C SER A 86 -28.49 -15.31 -27.37
N GLY A 87 -28.03 -16.10 -26.40
CA GLY A 87 -28.48 -17.47 -26.16
C GLY A 87 -27.84 -18.52 -27.09
N GLN A 88 -26.79 -18.15 -27.84
CA GLN A 88 -26.03 -19.08 -28.68
C GLN A 88 -25.05 -19.90 -27.83
N VAL A 89 -24.95 -21.21 -28.09
CA VAL A 89 -23.98 -22.09 -27.42
C VAL A 89 -22.56 -21.72 -27.82
N ILE A 90 -21.69 -21.50 -26.82
CA ILE A 90 -20.29 -21.12 -26.96
C ILE A 90 -19.36 -22.03 -26.16
N ILE A 91 -18.07 -21.99 -26.48
CA ILE A 91 -17.00 -22.45 -25.59
C ILE A 91 -16.43 -21.22 -24.89
N ARG A 92 -16.50 -21.20 -23.56
CA ARG A 92 -15.94 -20.12 -22.75
C ARG A 92 -14.56 -20.51 -22.25
N VAL A 93 -13.59 -19.62 -22.38
CA VAL A 93 -12.22 -19.81 -21.89
C VAL A 93 -11.97 -18.79 -20.78
N PHE A 94 -11.59 -19.29 -19.60
CA PHE A 94 -11.27 -18.47 -18.44
C PHE A 94 -9.80 -18.08 -18.49
N VAL A 95 -9.50 -16.79 -18.38
CA VAL A 95 -8.16 -16.22 -18.55
C VAL A 95 -7.78 -15.30 -17.39
N ARG A 96 -6.48 -15.27 -17.07
CA ARG A 96 -5.91 -14.46 -15.98
C ARG A 96 -6.08 -12.96 -16.23
N ASP A 97 -5.85 -12.52 -17.47
CA ASP A 97 -5.81 -11.11 -17.86
C ASP A 97 -6.35 -10.87 -19.29
N THR A 98 -6.51 -9.60 -19.67
CA THR A 98 -7.04 -9.16 -20.96
C THR A 98 -6.04 -9.24 -22.12
N ALA A 99 -4.73 -9.31 -21.83
CA ALA A 99 -3.66 -9.23 -22.83
C ALA A 99 -3.37 -10.59 -23.52
N LEU A 100 -3.96 -11.67 -23.01
CA LEU A 100 -3.74 -13.02 -23.52
C LEU A 100 -4.02 -13.19 -25.01
N SER A 101 -3.03 -13.72 -25.73
CA SER A 101 -3.07 -14.07 -27.16
C SER A 101 -2.98 -15.59 -27.37
N GLY A 102 -3.11 -16.05 -28.62
CA GLY A 102 -3.00 -17.47 -28.97
C GLY A 102 -4.27 -18.32 -28.74
N ILE A 103 -5.33 -17.76 -28.15
CA ILE A 103 -6.63 -18.45 -28.01
C ILE A 103 -7.40 -18.35 -29.35
N PRO A 104 -7.84 -19.48 -29.95
CA PRO A 104 -8.65 -19.46 -31.17
C PRO A 104 -10.04 -18.84 -30.96
N ASN A 105 -10.53 -18.07 -31.94
CA ASN A 105 -11.88 -17.47 -31.90
C ASN A 105 -13.02 -18.49 -32.11
N GLN A 106 -12.70 -19.70 -32.59
CA GLN A 106 -13.63 -20.82 -32.72
C GLN A 106 -12.91 -22.16 -32.50
N LEU A 107 -13.62 -23.16 -32.01
CA LEU A 107 -13.15 -24.54 -31.86
C LEU A 107 -14.19 -25.50 -32.42
N ASP A 108 -13.82 -26.30 -33.41
CA ASP A 108 -14.71 -27.20 -34.18
C ASP A 108 -16.01 -26.51 -34.67
N GLY A 109 -15.90 -25.24 -35.09
CA GLY A 109 -17.02 -24.42 -35.59
C GLY A 109 -17.87 -23.74 -34.52
N ILE A 110 -17.53 -23.90 -33.23
CA ILE A 110 -18.24 -23.26 -32.12
C ILE A 110 -17.47 -22.02 -31.66
N LYS A 111 -18.17 -20.89 -31.55
CA LYS A 111 -17.63 -19.60 -31.10
C LYS A 111 -16.94 -19.74 -29.74
N VAL A 112 -15.73 -19.19 -29.63
CA VAL A 112 -15.01 -19.05 -28.37
C VAL A 112 -15.20 -17.65 -27.81
N GLU A 113 -15.43 -17.56 -26.50
CA GLU A 113 -15.52 -16.31 -25.77
C GLU A 113 -14.55 -16.32 -24.58
N ARG A 114 -13.82 -15.22 -24.37
CA ARG A 114 -12.90 -15.08 -23.23
C ARG A 114 -13.65 -14.46 -22.06
N GLN A 115 -13.56 -15.07 -20.88
CA GLN A 115 -13.94 -14.46 -19.62
C GLN A 115 -12.67 -14.24 -18.80
N VAL A 116 -12.36 -12.99 -18.49
CA VAL A 116 -11.27 -12.65 -17.57
C VAL A 116 -11.75 -12.95 -16.15
N THR A 117 -10.95 -13.71 -15.39
CA THR A 117 -11.29 -14.16 -14.03
C THR A 117 -10.28 -13.77 -12.98
N GLY A 118 -9.06 -13.33 -13.35
CA GLY A 118 -7.92 -13.46 -12.43
C GLY A 118 -7.63 -14.94 -12.14
N LEU A 119 -6.74 -15.23 -11.18
CA LEU A 119 -6.43 -16.62 -10.79
C LEU A 119 -7.67 -17.31 -10.19
N ILE A 120 -7.92 -18.56 -10.60
CA ILE A 120 -8.98 -19.40 -10.02
C ILE A 120 -8.41 -20.14 -8.81
N MET A 121 -8.79 -19.71 -7.61
CA MET A 121 -8.35 -20.28 -6.34
C MET A 121 -9.46 -21.17 -5.74
N ALA A 122 -9.08 -22.08 -4.84
CA ALA A 122 -10.05 -22.70 -3.93
C ALA A 122 -10.40 -21.69 -2.83
N GLN A 123 -11.70 -21.55 -2.52
CA GLN A 123 -12.20 -20.58 -1.54
C GLN A 123 -11.50 -20.71 -0.19
N PHE A 124 -11.11 -19.58 0.40
CA PHE A 124 -10.45 -19.54 1.70
C PHE A 124 -11.43 -19.90 2.84
N ASP A 125 -10.97 -20.67 3.83
CA ASP A 125 -11.75 -20.92 5.06
C ASP A 125 -11.64 -19.71 5.99
N THR A 126 -12.65 -18.86 5.92
CA THR A 126 -12.82 -17.64 6.73
C THR A 126 -13.08 -17.90 8.22
N THR A 127 -13.27 -19.17 8.61
CA THR A 127 -13.47 -19.60 10.01
C THR A 127 -12.23 -20.25 10.62
N ALA A 128 -11.22 -20.56 9.82
CA ALA A 128 -9.96 -21.13 10.30
C ALA A 128 -9.13 -20.15 11.14
N ARG A 129 -8.27 -20.70 12.01
CA ARG A 129 -7.22 -19.94 12.71
C ARG A 129 -6.07 -19.62 11.77
N VAL A 130 -5.76 -18.33 11.61
CA VAL A 130 -4.72 -17.82 10.69
C VAL A 130 -3.87 -16.78 11.43
N ARG A 131 -2.56 -16.75 11.17
CA ARG A 131 -1.62 -15.74 11.70
C ARG A 131 -0.56 -15.36 10.65
N PRO A 132 -0.27 -14.05 10.44
CA PRO A 132 -1.10 -12.92 10.86
C PRO A 132 -2.51 -13.03 10.25
N ALA A 133 -3.54 -12.69 11.01
CA ALA A 133 -4.93 -12.85 10.62
C ALA A 133 -5.28 -11.86 9.48
N PRO A 134 -5.76 -12.31 8.32
CA PRO A 134 -6.32 -11.44 7.29
C PRO A 134 -7.44 -10.54 7.82
N ILE A 135 -7.63 -9.38 7.20
CA ILE A 135 -8.91 -8.66 7.34
C ILE A 135 -10.00 -9.42 6.59
N GLY A 136 -11.26 -9.24 6.98
CA GLY A 136 -12.41 -9.90 6.36
C GLY A 136 -12.72 -11.33 6.84
N ILE A 137 -11.99 -11.87 7.83
CA ILE A 137 -12.25 -13.21 8.39
C ILE A 137 -12.83 -13.17 9.83
N SER A 138 -13.18 -14.34 10.36
CA SER A 138 -13.83 -14.49 11.67
C SER A 138 -13.05 -13.88 12.83
N SER A 139 -13.71 -13.03 13.61
CA SER A 139 -13.22 -12.55 14.91
C SER A 139 -14.38 -12.12 15.82
N GLY A 140 -14.13 -11.96 17.12
CA GLY A 140 -15.12 -11.44 18.06
C GLY A 140 -14.66 -11.45 19.51
N HIS A 141 -15.44 -10.77 20.35
CA HIS A 141 -15.40 -10.92 21.81
C HIS A 141 -15.88 -12.33 22.22
N PRO A 142 -15.30 -12.97 23.25
CA PRO A 142 -15.67 -14.32 23.68
C PRO A 142 -17.17 -14.55 23.93
N ASN A 143 -17.89 -13.53 24.41
CA ASN A 143 -19.30 -13.63 24.80
C ASN A 143 -20.30 -13.50 23.65
N ILE A 144 -19.88 -13.03 22.46
CA ILE A 144 -20.74 -12.94 21.28
C ILE A 144 -20.64 -14.20 20.41
N THR A 145 -21.29 -14.22 19.25
CA THR A 145 -21.14 -15.33 18.30
C THR A 145 -19.82 -15.20 17.53
N ALA A 146 -19.84 -14.50 16.40
CA ALA A 146 -18.68 -14.07 15.65
C ALA A 146 -19.11 -12.95 14.69
N GLY A 147 -18.19 -12.02 14.43
CA GLY A 147 -18.28 -11.06 13.34
C GLY A 147 -17.02 -11.16 12.47
N THR A 148 -16.64 -10.04 11.90
CA THR A 148 -15.55 -9.91 10.93
C THR A 148 -14.52 -8.89 11.40
N ILE A 149 -13.23 -9.19 11.21
CA ILE A 149 -12.15 -8.21 11.28
C ILE A 149 -12.33 -7.21 10.13
N GLY A 150 -12.65 -5.95 10.40
CA GLY A 150 -12.90 -4.96 9.36
C GLY A 150 -11.65 -4.50 8.65
N ALA A 151 -10.75 -3.90 9.43
CA ALA A 151 -9.49 -3.35 8.95
C ALA A 151 -8.40 -3.51 10.01
N ARG A 152 -7.14 -3.50 9.56
CA ARG A 152 -6.02 -3.10 10.41
C ARG A 152 -5.92 -1.58 10.33
N VAL A 153 -5.89 -0.94 11.49
CA VAL A 153 -5.80 0.52 11.62
C VAL A 153 -4.67 0.87 12.56
N ILE A 154 -4.10 2.06 12.38
CA ILE A 154 -2.92 2.53 13.11
C ILE A 154 -3.12 3.96 13.59
N ASP A 155 -2.67 4.25 14.82
CA ASP A 155 -2.67 5.61 15.36
C ASP A 155 -1.40 6.38 14.95
N ALA A 156 -1.33 7.66 15.32
CA ALA A 156 -0.15 8.51 15.07
C ALA A 156 1.13 8.06 15.81
N GLY A 157 1.03 7.13 16.77
CA GLY A 157 2.16 6.51 17.46
C GLY A 157 2.60 5.18 16.86
N GLY A 158 1.99 4.74 15.74
CA GLY A 158 2.25 3.45 15.11
C GLY A 158 1.66 2.24 15.86
N ASN A 159 0.79 2.45 16.86
CA ASN A 159 0.11 1.35 17.54
C ASN A 159 -0.89 0.70 16.59
N VAL A 160 -0.88 -0.64 16.52
CA VAL A 160 -1.74 -1.42 15.63
C VAL A 160 -3.03 -1.81 16.33
N TYR A 161 -4.16 -1.66 15.64
CA TYR A 161 -5.48 -2.07 16.11
C TYR A 161 -6.25 -2.88 15.06
N ALA A 162 -7.08 -3.82 15.52
CA ALA A 162 -8.16 -4.38 14.73
C ALA A 162 -9.40 -3.49 14.87
N LEU A 163 -9.99 -3.04 13.76
CA LEU A 163 -11.28 -2.36 13.71
C LEU A 163 -12.41 -3.35 13.44
N SER A 164 -13.52 -3.26 14.18
CA SER A 164 -14.79 -3.96 13.90
C SER A 164 -15.97 -3.18 14.50
N ASN A 165 -17.16 -3.79 14.61
CA ASN A 165 -18.31 -3.18 15.26
C ASN A 165 -18.24 -3.26 16.80
N ASN A 166 -18.94 -2.36 17.48
CA ASN A 166 -19.18 -2.46 18.93
C ASN A 166 -19.90 -3.76 19.27
N HIS A 167 -20.91 -4.17 18.51
CA HIS A 167 -21.59 -5.45 18.79
C HIS A 167 -20.74 -6.71 18.51
N VAL A 168 -19.55 -6.56 17.91
CA VAL A 168 -18.61 -7.67 17.63
C VAL A 168 -17.46 -7.70 18.64
N TYR A 169 -16.87 -6.55 19.00
CA TYR A 169 -15.75 -6.49 19.96
C TYR A 169 -16.12 -5.98 21.36
N ALA A 170 -17.20 -5.21 21.52
CA ALA A 170 -17.61 -4.60 22.79
C ALA A 170 -18.93 -5.17 23.36
N ASP A 171 -19.39 -6.32 22.86
CA ASP A 171 -20.60 -7.04 23.29
C ASP A 171 -21.84 -6.11 23.45
N SER A 172 -22.09 -5.25 22.47
CA SER A 172 -23.22 -4.31 22.48
C SER A 172 -23.28 -3.41 23.74
N ASN A 173 -22.11 -2.88 24.12
CA ASN A 173 -21.74 -2.16 25.36
C ASN A 173 -21.60 -3.00 26.64
N ALA A 174 -21.54 -4.34 26.58
CA ALA A 174 -21.41 -5.18 27.78
C ALA A 174 -19.96 -5.57 28.14
N ALA A 175 -19.01 -5.42 27.20
CA ALA A 175 -17.60 -5.70 27.44
C ALA A 175 -16.90 -4.60 28.26
N SER A 176 -15.75 -4.94 28.83
CA SER A 176 -14.83 -4.01 29.49
C SER A 176 -13.60 -3.74 28.63
N LEU A 177 -13.01 -2.55 28.74
CA LEU A 177 -11.71 -2.28 28.11
C LEU A 177 -10.65 -3.23 28.71
N GLY A 178 -9.81 -3.79 27.85
CA GLY A 178 -8.88 -4.88 28.19
C GLY A 178 -9.41 -6.29 27.95
N ASP A 179 -10.70 -6.47 27.65
CA ASP A 179 -11.26 -7.79 27.32
C ASP A 179 -10.63 -8.37 26.05
N ASN A 180 -10.37 -9.68 26.04
CA ASN A 180 -9.74 -10.37 24.91
C ASN A 180 -10.61 -10.34 23.64
N ILE A 181 -9.97 -10.24 22.48
CA ILE A 181 -10.59 -10.41 21.15
C ILE A 181 -9.94 -11.59 20.42
N LEU A 182 -10.75 -12.50 19.90
CA LEU A 182 -10.30 -13.79 19.37
C LEU A 182 -10.30 -13.83 17.83
N GLN A 183 -9.37 -14.60 17.27
CA GLN A 183 -9.38 -15.05 15.88
C GLN A 183 -9.00 -16.55 15.83
N PRO A 184 -9.94 -17.45 15.46
CA PRO A 184 -11.30 -17.14 15.01
C PRO A 184 -12.20 -16.70 16.18
N GLY A 185 -13.41 -16.21 15.90
CA GLY A 185 -14.40 -15.91 16.94
C GLY A 185 -14.83 -17.15 17.72
N SER A 186 -15.38 -16.99 18.92
CA SER A 186 -15.74 -18.11 19.82
C SER A 186 -16.76 -19.07 19.20
N TYR A 187 -17.72 -18.57 18.41
CA TYR A 187 -18.68 -19.40 17.67
C TYR A 187 -18.03 -20.32 16.62
N ASP A 188 -16.87 -19.94 16.09
CA ASP A 188 -16.09 -20.74 15.12
C ASP A 188 -15.00 -21.60 15.79
N GLY A 189 -15.04 -21.70 17.13
CA GLY A 189 -14.13 -22.55 17.90
C GLY A 189 -12.86 -21.85 18.40
N GLY A 190 -12.77 -20.52 18.34
CA GLY A 190 -11.69 -19.78 18.98
C GLY A 190 -11.70 -19.90 20.50
N VAL A 191 -10.52 -20.07 21.11
CA VAL A 191 -10.35 -20.28 22.56
C VAL A 191 -9.46 -19.20 23.16
N GLU A 192 -9.91 -18.58 24.26
CA GLU A 192 -9.20 -17.49 24.94
C GLU A 192 -7.76 -17.81 25.37
N SER A 193 -7.42 -19.09 25.55
CA SER A 193 -6.05 -19.50 25.93
C SER A 193 -5.04 -19.48 24.78
N SER A 194 -5.47 -19.39 23.53
CA SER A 194 -4.64 -19.65 22.34
C SER A 194 -4.91 -18.76 21.13
N ASP A 195 -6.07 -18.11 21.08
CA ASP A 195 -6.60 -17.50 19.86
C ASP A 195 -6.84 -16.00 19.97
N VAL A 196 -6.41 -15.38 21.08
CA VAL A 196 -6.36 -13.92 21.23
C VAL A 196 -5.52 -13.31 20.11
N ILE A 197 -6.02 -12.24 19.49
CA ILE A 197 -5.27 -11.37 18.56
C ILE A 197 -5.08 -9.95 19.09
N GLY A 198 -5.80 -9.59 20.16
CA GLY A 198 -5.75 -8.26 20.75
C GLY A 198 -6.69 -8.12 21.94
N GLN A 199 -6.74 -6.91 22.50
CA GLN A 199 -7.61 -6.55 23.63
C GLN A 199 -8.42 -5.30 23.30
N LEU A 200 -9.70 -5.27 23.69
CA LEU A 200 -10.60 -4.14 23.45
C LEU A 200 -10.03 -2.83 24.02
N SER A 201 -9.77 -1.85 23.16
CA SER A 201 -9.08 -0.60 23.53
C SER A 201 -10.03 0.58 23.64
N ASP A 202 -11.00 0.71 22.72
CA ASP A 202 -12.04 1.74 22.74
C ASP A 202 -13.25 1.29 21.90
N PHE A 203 -14.42 1.86 22.16
CA PHE A 203 -15.63 1.67 21.37
C PHE A 203 -16.56 2.88 21.43
N GLU A 204 -17.32 3.11 20.36
CA GLU A 204 -18.43 4.06 20.42
C GLU A 204 -19.64 3.39 21.07
N ALA A 205 -20.11 3.94 22.20
CA ALA A 205 -21.16 3.33 23.00
C ALA A 205 -22.54 3.49 22.33
N ILE A 206 -23.18 2.37 21.98
CA ILE A 206 -24.49 2.38 21.31
C ILE A 206 -25.57 2.94 22.25
N ASN A 207 -26.16 4.06 21.88
CA ASN A 207 -27.31 4.67 22.55
C ASN A 207 -28.61 3.99 22.10
N PHE A 208 -29.03 2.98 22.86
CA PHE A 208 -30.30 2.25 22.65
C PHE A 208 -31.57 3.06 22.96
N ASN A 209 -31.45 4.31 23.44
CA ASN A 209 -32.58 5.21 23.72
C ASN A 209 -32.55 6.49 22.89
N GLY A 210 -31.72 6.54 21.84
CA GLY A 210 -31.50 7.73 21.04
C GLY A 210 -30.90 7.42 19.67
N ASN A 211 -30.28 8.45 19.07
CA ASN A 211 -29.64 8.33 17.77
C ASN A 211 -28.14 8.04 17.90
N ASN A 212 -27.62 7.28 16.94
CA ASN A 212 -26.23 6.84 16.84
C ASN A 212 -25.63 7.32 15.51
N ALA A 213 -24.32 7.59 15.51
CA ALA A 213 -23.56 7.93 14.30
C ALA A 213 -22.89 6.69 13.67
N MET A 214 -22.53 5.70 14.49
CA MET A 214 -21.78 4.51 14.07
C MET A 214 -21.95 3.36 15.06
N ASP A 215 -21.62 2.15 14.63
CA ASP A 215 -21.45 0.96 15.45
C ASP A 215 -20.01 0.45 15.25
N ALA A 216 -19.09 0.85 16.13
CA ALA A 216 -17.65 0.66 15.92
C ALA A 216 -16.86 0.47 17.22
N ALA A 217 -15.79 -0.32 17.15
CA ALA A 217 -14.85 -0.61 18.23
C ALA A 217 -13.47 -0.99 17.69
N ILE A 218 -12.42 -0.66 18.44
CA ILE A 218 -11.03 -1.01 18.15
C ILE A 218 -10.41 -1.86 19.26
N ALA A 219 -9.57 -2.81 18.86
CA ALA A 219 -8.84 -3.68 19.77
C ALA A 219 -7.33 -3.61 19.49
N GLN A 220 -6.53 -3.27 20.50
CA GLN A 220 -5.07 -3.14 20.37
C GLN A 220 -4.47 -4.51 20.05
N SER A 221 -3.62 -4.56 19.03
CA SER A 221 -3.10 -5.77 18.39
C SER A 221 -1.65 -5.54 17.94
N SER A 222 -1.14 -6.36 17.01
CA SER A 222 0.19 -6.19 16.42
C SER A 222 0.20 -6.70 14.98
N ALA A 223 1.18 -6.24 14.17
CA ALA A 223 1.39 -6.74 12.82
C ALA A 223 1.75 -8.25 12.74
N LEU A 224 2.13 -8.87 13.87
CA LEU A 224 2.36 -10.32 13.97
C LEU A 224 1.06 -11.12 14.10
N GLU A 225 0.08 -10.56 14.80
CA GLU A 225 -1.24 -11.16 15.01
C GLU A 225 -2.22 -10.83 13.87
N LEU A 226 -2.05 -9.67 13.21
CA LEU A 226 -3.02 -9.06 12.31
C LEU A 226 -2.38 -8.55 11.01
N SER A 227 -2.92 -8.99 9.88
CA SER A 227 -2.58 -8.55 8.52
C SER A 227 -3.43 -7.34 8.12
N ASN A 228 -2.98 -6.56 7.14
CA ASN A 228 -3.77 -5.49 6.50
C ASN A 228 -4.44 -5.92 5.19
N ALA A 229 -4.14 -7.11 4.68
CA ALA A 229 -4.74 -7.64 3.45
C ALA A 229 -5.91 -8.60 3.75
N THR A 230 -6.90 -8.64 2.86
CA THR A 230 -7.86 -9.76 2.80
C THR A 230 -7.14 -11.06 2.43
N PRO A 231 -7.81 -12.23 2.53
CA PRO A 231 -7.35 -13.45 1.87
C PRO A 231 -7.12 -13.24 0.35
N SER A 232 -6.40 -14.18 -0.27
CA SER A 232 -5.96 -14.09 -1.67
C SER A 232 -7.06 -14.22 -2.72
N ASP A 233 -8.28 -14.57 -2.31
CA ASP A 233 -9.52 -14.54 -3.10
C ASP A 233 -10.38 -13.28 -2.82
N GLY A 234 -9.80 -12.27 -2.15
CA GLY A 234 -10.45 -10.99 -1.86
C GLY A 234 -9.85 -9.79 -2.60
N TYR A 235 -10.18 -8.58 -2.14
CA TYR A 235 -9.79 -7.32 -2.79
C TYR A 235 -8.32 -6.90 -2.53
N GLY A 236 -7.63 -7.53 -1.58
CA GLY A 236 -6.24 -7.22 -1.22
C GLY A 236 -6.13 -6.24 -0.05
N ILE A 237 -5.20 -5.29 -0.15
CA ILE A 237 -4.99 -4.25 0.86
C ILE A 237 -5.94 -3.07 0.57
N PRO A 238 -6.66 -2.50 1.56
CA PRO A 238 -7.41 -1.25 1.40
C PRO A 238 -6.47 -0.05 1.28
N SER A 239 -6.87 1.00 0.55
CA SER A 239 -6.06 2.23 0.46
C SER A 239 -6.12 3.08 1.75
N GLY A 240 -5.05 3.80 2.06
CA GLY A 240 -5.04 4.83 3.11
C GLY A 240 -5.90 6.05 2.75
N VAL A 241 -6.23 6.23 1.47
CA VAL A 241 -7.12 7.29 0.99
C VAL A 241 -8.57 6.80 0.98
N THR A 242 -9.41 7.40 1.82
CA THR A 242 -10.84 7.08 1.90
C THR A 242 -11.64 7.65 0.72
N ALA A 243 -12.90 7.22 0.59
CA ALA A 243 -13.86 7.76 -0.36
C ALA A 243 -15.25 7.85 0.26
N ALA A 244 -15.85 9.04 0.21
CA ALA A 244 -17.23 9.23 0.67
C ALA A 244 -18.22 8.34 -0.12
N ALA A 245 -19.25 7.85 0.57
CA ALA A 245 -20.32 7.06 -0.04
C ALA A 245 -21.12 7.91 -1.04
N ALA A 246 -21.24 7.45 -2.29
CA ALA A 246 -21.97 8.13 -3.36
C ALA A 246 -23.01 7.22 -4.03
N LEU A 247 -24.17 7.75 -4.39
CA LEU A 247 -25.23 6.98 -5.07
C LEU A 247 -24.72 6.38 -6.39
N GLY A 248 -24.92 5.08 -6.60
CA GLY A 248 -24.44 4.36 -7.78
C GLY A 248 -22.97 3.91 -7.71
N GLN A 249 -22.23 4.29 -6.66
CA GLN A 249 -20.84 3.88 -6.46
C GLN A 249 -20.74 2.36 -6.36
N GLN A 250 -19.84 1.79 -7.15
CA GLN A 250 -19.51 0.36 -7.12
C GLN A 250 -18.56 0.09 -5.96
N VAL A 251 -18.98 -0.81 -5.06
CA VAL A 251 -18.26 -1.17 -3.84
C VAL A 251 -18.07 -2.68 -3.76
N GLN A 252 -17.11 -3.08 -2.94
CA GLN A 252 -16.81 -4.47 -2.63
C GLN A 252 -16.48 -4.62 -1.15
N LYS A 253 -16.66 -5.82 -0.61
CA LYS A 253 -16.24 -6.16 0.75
C LYS A 253 -15.80 -7.61 0.83
N TYR A 254 -14.96 -7.93 1.81
CA TYR A 254 -14.64 -9.30 2.18
C TYR A 254 -15.13 -9.53 3.60
N GLY A 255 -15.96 -10.55 3.80
CA GLY A 255 -16.63 -10.81 5.07
C GLY A 255 -16.58 -12.27 5.48
N ARG A 256 -16.64 -12.54 6.78
CA ARG A 256 -16.55 -13.89 7.35
C ARG A 256 -17.51 -14.88 6.70
N THR A 257 -18.73 -14.46 6.38
CA THR A 257 -19.82 -15.36 5.98
C THR A 257 -20.07 -15.39 4.48
N THR A 258 -19.90 -14.28 3.79
CA THR A 258 -20.11 -14.20 2.33
C THR A 258 -18.82 -14.06 1.52
N SER A 259 -17.64 -14.11 2.15
CA SER A 259 -16.33 -13.90 1.50
C SER A 259 -16.33 -12.59 0.68
N HIS A 260 -15.73 -12.59 -0.51
CA HIS A 260 -15.72 -11.44 -1.43
C HIS A 260 -17.09 -11.26 -2.11
N THR A 261 -17.71 -10.09 -1.95
CA THR A 261 -18.93 -9.70 -2.67
C THR A 261 -18.83 -8.30 -3.26
N LEU A 262 -19.67 -8.02 -4.26
CA LEU A 262 -19.75 -6.76 -5.00
C LEU A 262 -21.15 -6.16 -4.84
N GLY A 263 -21.27 -4.84 -4.77
CA GLY A 263 -22.55 -4.15 -4.56
C GLY A 263 -22.55 -2.70 -5.02
N THR A 264 -23.73 -2.09 -5.05
CA THR A 264 -23.93 -0.67 -5.38
C THR A 264 -24.52 0.07 -4.20
N VAL A 265 -23.95 1.23 -3.87
CA VAL A 265 -24.54 2.17 -2.91
C VAL A 265 -25.88 2.70 -3.43
N GLN A 266 -26.98 2.34 -2.76
CA GLN A 266 -28.36 2.67 -3.15
C GLN A 266 -28.91 3.91 -2.44
N THR A 267 -28.52 4.14 -1.19
CA THR A 267 -28.98 5.28 -0.40
C THR A 267 -27.83 5.87 0.41
N ILE A 268 -27.87 7.18 0.62
CA ILE A 268 -26.95 7.94 1.49
C ILE A 268 -27.79 8.81 2.44
N ASN A 269 -27.21 9.26 3.55
CA ASN A 269 -27.94 9.94 4.63
C ASN A 269 -29.18 9.13 5.14
N THR A 270 -28.99 7.82 5.28
CA THR A 270 -30.03 6.88 5.67
C THR A 270 -30.21 6.88 7.19
N THR A 271 -31.46 6.91 7.64
CA THR A 271 -31.83 6.64 9.02
C THR A 271 -32.46 5.26 9.10
N VAL A 272 -31.94 4.40 9.99
CA VAL A 272 -32.35 2.99 10.13
C VAL A 272 -32.39 2.58 11.60
N GLU A 273 -33.40 1.81 11.98
CA GLU A 273 -33.48 1.15 13.29
C GLU A 273 -32.93 -0.28 13.17
N VAL A 274 -31.90 -0.60 13.95
CA VAL A 274 -31.24 -1.91 13.93
C VAL A 274 -31.54 -2.67 15.21
N CYS A 275 -31.85 -3.96 15.08
CA CYS A 275 -32.20 -4.83 16.20
C CYS A 275 -31.02 -5.68 16.66
N TYR A 276 -30.63 -5.54 17.93
CA TYR A 276 -29.52 -6.25 18.57
C TYR A 276 -29.98 -7.43 19.43
N SER A 277 -31.28 -7.52 19.74
CA SER A 277 -31.85 -8.67 20.46
C SER A 277 -33.25 -8.98 19.95
N VAL A 278 -33.41 -10.16 19.35
CA VAL A 278 -34.72 -10.68 18.92
C VAL A 278 -35.21 -11.75 19.89
N ARG A 279 -36.52 -11.72 20.20
CA ARG A 279 -37.23 -12.87 20.77
C ARG A 279 -38.22 -13.40 19.74
N CYS A 280 -37.91 -14.57 19.20
CA CYS A 280 -38.77 -15.32 18.31
C CYS A 280 -39.64 -16.32 19.07
N ASN A 281 -40.90 -16.44 18.64
CA ASN A 281 -41.74 -17.60 18.89
C ASN A 281 -42.01 -18.32 17.56
N ALA A 282 -42.84 -19.36 17.57
CA ALA A 282 -43.09 -20.19 16.39
C ALA A 282 -43.74 -19.48 15.18
N LEU A 283 -44.28 -18.26 15.35
CA LEU A 283 -44.92 -17.49 14.25
C LEU A 283 -44.29 -16.10 14.03
N PHE A 284 -43.69 -15.48 15.06
CA PHE A 284 -43.23 -14.09 15.00
C PHE A 284 -41.93 -13.85 15.79
N CYS A 285 -41.04 -13.03 15.24
CA CYS A 285 -39.92 -12.43 15.96
C CYS A 285 -40.27 -11.01 16.39
N THR A 286 -39.98 -10.69 17.65
CA THR A 286 -40.12 -9.34 18.22
C THR A 286 -38.75 -8.80 18.59
N CYS A 287 -38.42 -7.59 18.13
CA CYS A 287 -37.23 -6.92 18.64
C CYS A 287 -37.42 -6.56 20.12
N ARG A 288 -36.35 -6.69 20.91
CA ARG A 288 -36.31 -6.42 22.36
C ARG A 288 -35.26 -5.38 22.75
N LYS A 289 -34.25 -5.19 21.91
CA LYS A 289 -33.21 -4.16 22.05
C LYS A 289 -32.89 -3.67 20.64
N SER A 290 -33.25 -2.43 20.33
CA SER A 290 -32.95 -1.77 19.06
C SER A 290 -32.28 -0.41 19.30
N ALA A 291 -31.60 0.10 18.29
CA ALA A 291 -30.97 1.41 18.30
C ALA A 291 -31.18 2.10 16.94
N LEU A 292 -31.35 3.42 16.96
CA LEU A 292 -31.54 4.24 15.75
C LEU A 292 -30.18 4.77 15.29
N PHE A 293 -29.87 4.62 14.01
CA PHE A 293 -28.67 5.16 13.39
C PHE A 293 -29.08 6.16 12.30
N SER A 294 -28.39 7.29 12.21
CA SER A 294 -28.62 8.30 11.17
C SER A 294 -27.34 8.62 10.41
N ASN A 295 -27.46 9.21 9.22
CA ASN A 295 -26.34 9.43 8.30
C ASN A 295 -25.60 8.15 7.87
N GLN A 296 -26.31 7.02 7.78
CA GLN A 296 -25.79 5.77 7.27
C GLN A 296 -25.89 5.73 5.73
N PHE A 297 -25.34 4.70 5.10
CA PHE A 297 -25.62 4.40 3.69
C PHE A 297 -26.05 2.93 3.53
N SER A 298 -26.75 2.63 2.44
CA SER A 298 -27.15 1.26 2.12
C SER A 298 -26.57 0.77 0.80
N ILE A 299 -26.32 -0.54 0.76
CA ILE A 299 -25.78 -1.26 -0.37
C ILE A 299 -26.80 -2.34 -0.77
N ALA A 300 -27.08 -2.45 -2.07
CA ALA A 300 -27.73 -3.62 -2.64
C ALA A 300 -26.74 -4.45 -3.44
N ASP A 301 -27.04 -5.74 -3.57
CA ASP A 301 -26.27 -6.65 -4.41
C ASP A 301 -26.31 -6.23 -5.89
N ASN A 302 -25.21 -6.49 -6.59
CA ASN A 302 -25.06 -6.26 -8.03
C ASN A 302 -25.14 -7.53 -8.85
N ASP A 303 -25.07 -8.71 -8.22
CA ASP A 303 -25.11 -9.97 -8.95
C ASP A 303 -26.54 -10.28 -9.40
N ASN A 304 -26.84 -9.89 -10.64
CA ASN A 304 -28.16 -9.98 -11.25
C ASN A 304 -28.61 -11.44 -11.54
N ASN A 305 -27.94 -12.47 -11.02
CA ASN A 305 -28.28 -13.86 -11.34
C ASN A 305 -27.86 -14.97 -10.36
N ASP A 306 -27.33 -14.68 -9.16
CA ASP A 306 -27.09 -15.72 -8.14
C ASP A 306 -27.88 -15.45 -6.84
N ALA A 307 -28.11 -16.48 -6.04
CA ALA A 307 -28.92 -16.44 -4.82
C ALA A 307 -28.16 -15.86 -3.61
N THR A 308 -27.09 -15.11 -3.86
CA THR A 308 -26.26 -14.44 -2.87
C THR A 308 -26.83 -13.08 -2.49
N THR A 309 -26.31 -12.54 -1.40
CA THR A 309 -26.59 -11.19 -0.91
C THR A 309 -25.27 -10.53 -0.59
N PHE A 310 -25.14 -9.21 -0.84
CA PHE A 310 -23.93 -8.45 -0.55
C PHE A 310 -23.34 -8.71 0.85
N SER A 311 -24.20 -8.97 1.84
CA SER A 311 -23.77 -9.52 3.13
C SER A 311 -24.84 -10.40 3.79
N ALA A 312 -24.40 -11.32 4.65
CA ALA A 312 -25.24 -12.10 5.55
C ALA A 312 -24.85 -11.86 7.04
N GLY A 313 -25.63 -12.42 7.96
CA GLY A 313 -25.32 -12.37 9.39
C GLY A 313 -23.97 -13.04 9.70
N GLY A 314 -23.05 -12.29 10.32
CA GLY A 314 -21.66 -12.67 10.54
C GLY A 314 -20.65 -11.82 9.75
N ASP A 315 -21.09 -11.13 8.70
CA ASP A 315 -20.26 -10.14 7.98
C ASP A 315 -20.15 -8.78 8.70
N SER A 316 -20.87 -8.59 9.81
CA SER A 316 -20.73 -7.44 10.71
C SER A 316 -19.27 -7.17 11.03
N GLY A 317 -18.83 -5.94 10.80
CA GLY A 317 -17.46 -5.50 10.96
C GLY A 317 -16.69 -5.40 9.64
N SER A 318 -17.15 -6.02 8.55
CA SER A 318 -16.45 -5.97 7.25
C SER A 318 -16.21 -4.54 6.78
N LEU A 319 -14.97 -4.22 6.37
CA LEU A 319 -14.69 -2.98 5.66
C LEU A 319 -15.23 -3.07 4.22
N ILE A 320 -16.03 -2.06 3.85
CA ILE A 320 -16.52 -1.83 2.49
C ILE A 320 -15.58 -0.82 1.82
N VAL A 321 -15.07 -1.18 0.66
CA VAL A 321 -14.16 -0.36 -0.15
C VAL A 321 -14.74 -0.12 -1.55
N THR A 322 -14.25 0.88 -2.28
CA THR A 322 -14.56 1.04 -3.70
C THR A 322 -14.07 -0.16 -4.52
N GLN A 323 -14.83 -0.56 -5.54
CA GLN A 323 -14.43 -1.67 -6.41
C GLN A 323 -13.13 -1.38 -7.19
N THR A 324 -12.86 -0.09 -7.45
CA THR A 324 -11.61 0.37 -8.07
C THR A 324 -10.79 1.15 -7.04
N GLY A 325 -9.53 0.78 -6.86
CA GLY A 325 -8.58 1.46 -5.96
C GLY A 325 -8.70 1.11 -4.47
N ASN A 326 -9.69 0.29 -4.08
CA ASN A 326 -9.91 -0.15 -2.69
C ASN A 326 -9.98 1.01 -1.66
N HIS A 327 -10.50 2.17 -2.05
CA HIS A 327 -10.69 3.30 -1.13
C HIS A 327 -11.75 2.92 -0.10
N PRO A 328 -11.46 2.98 1.21
CA PRO A 328 -12.44 2.74 2.27
C PRO A 328 -13.67 3.64 2.13
N VAL A 329 -14.87 3.06 2.26
CA VAL A 329 -16.16 3.78 2.15
C VAL A 329 -16.97 3.68 3.44
N GLY A 330 -16.99 2.51 4.08
CA GLY A 330 -17.73 2.32 5.32
C GLY A 330 -17.50 1.02 6.05
N LEU A 331 -17.97 0.98 7.29
CA LEU A 331 -17.97 -0.17 8.16
C LEU A 331 -19.35 -0.82 8.16
N LEU A 332 -19.44 -2.07 7.70
CA LEU A 332 -20.69 -2.84 7.67
C LEU A 332 -21.12 -3.14 9.11
N PHE A 333 -22.38 -2.89 9.46
CA PHE A 333 -22.90 -3.21 10.81
C PHE A 333 -24.29 -3.87 10.84
N ALA A 334 -25.07 -3.80 9.75
CA ALA A 334 -26.40 -4.41 9.72
C ALA A 334 -26.82 -4.82 8.30
N GLY A 335 -27.83 -5.69 8.21
CA GLY A 335 -28.45 -6.06 6.93
C GLY A 335 -29.75 -6.84 7.11
N GLY A 336 -30.58 -6.84 6.09
CA GLY A 336 -31.86 -7.55 6.07
C GLY A 336 -32.64 -7.31 4.77
N GLY A 337 -33.40 -8.31 4.32
CA GLY A 337 -34.23 -8.20 3.13
C GLY A 337 -33.47 -7.93 1.81
N GLY A 338 -32.20 -8.33 1.73
CA GLY A 338 -31.34 -8.08 0.56
C GLY A 338 -30.65 -6.71 0.55
N VAL A 339 -30.79 -5.93 1.63
CA VAL A 339 -30.13 -4.62 1.80
C VAL A 339 -29.14 -4.69 2.95
N THR A 340 -27.96 -4.13 2.75
CA THR A 340 -26.89 -3.99 3.76
C THR A 340 -26.78 -2.52 4.17
N PHE A 341 -26.46 -2.26 5.44
CA PHE A 341 -26.26 -0.92 5.98
C PHE A 341 -24.85 -0.79 6.58
N ALA A 342 -24.25 0.36 6.33
CA ALA A 342 -22.89 0.69 6.76
C ALA A 342 -22.80 2.12 7.29
N SER A 343 -21.93 2.29 8.29
CA SER A 343 -21.52 3.62 8.77
C SER A 343 -20.43 4.17 7.85
N PRO A 344 -20.46 5.47 7.47
CA PRO A 344 -19.37 6.10 6.73
C PRO A 344 -18.04 5.92 7.46
N ILE A 345 -16.95 5.69 6.73
CA ILE A 345 -15.67 5.32 7.35
C ILE A 345 -14.95 6.51 7.99
N ASP A 346 -15.00 7.71 7.40
CA ASP A 346 -14.23 8.87 7.91
C ASP A 346 -14.59 9.22 9.36
N PRO A 347 -15.88 9.31 9.76
CA PRO A 347 -16.24 9.56 11.16
C PRO A 347 -15.83 8.45 12.11
N VAL A 348 -15.72 7.19 11.64
CA VAL A 348 -15.25 6.05 12.45
C VAL A 348 -13.76 6.18 12.71
N LEU A 349 -12.96 6.45 11.68
CA LEU A 349 -11.51 6.66 11.78
C LEU A 349 -11.20 7.88 12.65
N SER A 350 -11.87 9.01 12.40
CA SER A 350 -11.73 10.24 13.20
C SER A 350 -12.18 10.10 14.66
N ARG A 351 -13.12 9.19 14.98
CA ARG A 351 -13.55 8.93 16.36
C ARG A 351 -12.46 8.24 17.18
N PHE A 352 -11.60 7.43 16.55
CA PHE A 352 -10.55 6.68 17.23
C PHE A 352 -9.14 7.23 17.04
N ASP A 353 -8.98 8.32 16.27
CA ASP A 353 -7.68 8.94 15.94
C ASP A 353 -6.72 7.96 15.24
N VAL A 354 -7.26 7.19 14.28
CA VAL A 354 -6.54 6.16 13.51
C VAL A 354 -6.76 6.32 12.02
N VAL A 355 -5.83 5.81 11.21
CA VAL A 355 -5.97 5.65 9.76
C VAL A 355 -5.95 4.17 9.36
N ILE A 356 -6.35 3.87 8.12
CA ILE A 356 -6.15 2.54 7.55
C ILE A 356 -4.65 2.28 7.37
N ASP A 357 -4.18 1.12 7.84
CA ASP A 357 -2.86 0.62 7.50
C ASP A 357 -2.90 0.00 6.09
N ASP A 358 -2.54 0.79 5.08
CA ASP A 358 -2.46 0.34 3.69
C ASP A 358 -1.08 -0.23 3.31
N GLY A 359 -0.20 -0.43 4.29
CA GLY A 359 1.16 -0.91 4.07
C GLY A 359 2.11 0.10 3.43
N SER A 360 1.71 1.36 3.21
CA SER A 360 2.66 2.44 2.90
C SER A 360 3.56 2.81 4.08
N GLY A 361 3.10 2.49 5.29
CA GLY A 361 3.81 2.70 6.56
C GLY A 361 3.50 4.05 7.19
N LEU A 362 2.90 4.01 8.39
CA LEU A 362 3.16 5.02 9.44
C LEU A 362 4.17 4.49 10.47
N ILE A 363 5.05 3.57 10.05
CA ILE A 363 6.29 3.33 10.79
C ILE A 363 7.25 4.42 10.33
N ASN A 364 7.15 5.60 10.95
CA ASN A 364 8.17 6.63 10.79
C ASN A 364 9.50 6.04 11.30
N ASN A 365 10.40 5.69 10.39
CA ASN A 365 11.76 5.32 10.75
C ASN A 365 12.52 6.64 10.94
N PRO A 366 13.15 6.88 12.10
CA PRO A 366 13.93 8.09 12.28
C PRO A 366 14.93 8.28 11.13
N PRO A 367 15.16 9.52 10.66
CA PRO A 367 16.14 9.78 9.62
C PRO A 367 17.50 9.23 10.04
N LEU A 368 18.35 8.86 9.09
CA LEU A 368 19.75 8.62 9.37
C LEU A 368 20.47 9.96 9.32
N ALA A 369 20.85 10.50 10.47
CA ALA A 369 21.63 11.71 10.56
C ALA A 369 23.07 11.47 10.07
N ASP A 370 23.56 12.29 9.15
CA ASP A 370 24.98 12.32 8.81
C ASP A 370 25.40 13.67 8.22
N PHE A 371 26.69 13.97 8.29
CA PHE A 371 27.26 15.15 7.65
C PHE A 371 28.70 14.96 7.20
N SER A 372 29.13 15.82 6.29
CA SER A 372 30.52 15.99 5.89
C SER A 372 31.00 17.41 6.18
N TYR A 373 32.32 17.60 6.24
CA TYR A 373 32.91 18.90 6.51
C TYR A 373 34.27 19.08 5.79
N SER A 374 34.66 20.34 5.59
CA SER A 374 35.99 20.73 5.14
C SER A 374 36.52 21.91 5.97
N VAL A 375 37.80 21.85 6.34
CA VAL A 375 38.47 22.82 7.22
C VAL A 375 39.44 23.67 6.40
N GLU A 376 39.33 25.00 6.49
CA GLU A 376 40.28 25.97 5.93
C GLU A 376 40.67 26.97 7.01
N GLY A 377 41.84 26.77 7.63
CA GLY A 377 42.22 27.54 8.80
C GLY A 377 41.25 27.33 9.97
N LEU A 378 40.72 28.43 10.49
CA LEU A 378 39.71 28.45 11.54
C LEU A 378 38.27 28.35 11.02
N ALA A 379 38.06 28.42 9.70
CA ALA A 379 36.75 28.28 9.08
C ALA A 379 36.45 26.81 8.76
N VAL A 380 35.24 26.35 9.05
CA VAL A 380 34.75 25.02 8.68
C VAL A 380 33.47 25.15 7.89
N SER A 381 33.46 24.59 6.68
CA SER A 381 32.25 24.43 5.88
C SER A 381 31.67 23.04 6.15
N PHE A 382 30.38 22.99 6.51
CA PHE A 382 29.64 21.76 6.71
C PHE A 382 28.69 21.50 5.55
N SER A 383 28.33 20.24 5.33
CA SER A 383 27.24 19.83 4.47
C SER A 383 26.47 18.70 5.13
N ASP A 384 25.18 18.91 5.34
CA ASP A 384 24.23 17.85 5.63
C ASP A 384 24.32 16.76 4.55
N THR A 385 24.33 15.50 4.99
CA THR A 385 24.23 14.30 4.15
C THR A 385 23.23 13.31 4.72
N SER A 386 22.35 13.76 5.62
CA SER A 386 21.31 12.96 6.25
C SER A 386 20.33 12.43 5.21
N SER A 387 19.75 11.26 5.46
CA SER A 387 18.72 10.69 4.58
C SER A 387 17.59 10.08 5.37
N ASP A 388 16.40 10.09 4.79
CA ASP A 388 15.20 9.47 5.33
C ASP A 388 14.75 8.38 4.33
N SER A 389 14.31 7.23 4.85
CA SER A 389 13.86 6.09 4.04
C SER A 389 12.40 6.16 3.62
N ASP A 390 11.60 6.99 4.29
CA ASP A 390 10.14 7.00 4.20
C ASP A 390 9.53 8.41 4.20
N GLY A 391 10.27 9.43 4.64
CA GLY A 391 9.89 10.84 4.63
C GLY A 391 10.95 11.78 4.04
N ASN A 392 10.99 13.00 4.57
CA ASN A 392 11.98 14.03 4.24
C ASN A 392 12.49 14.69 5.53
N VAL A 393 13.79 14.99 5.61
CA VAL A 393 14.30 15.88 6.67
C VAL A 393 13.77 17.31 6.46
N VAL A 394 13.16 17.90 7.48
CA VAL A 394 12.53 19.24 7.43
C VAL A 394 13.12 20.24 8.40
N SER A 395 13.85 19.82 9.42
CA SER A 395 14.58 20.75 10.31
C SER A 395 15.92 20.21 10.79
N TRP A 396 16.84 21.14 11.04
CA TRP A 396 18.22 20.88 11.44
C TRP A 396 18.56 21.72 12.68
N LEU A 397 19.38 21.15 13.56
CA LEU A 397 20.04 21.82 14.68
C LEU A 397 21.51 21.42 14.68
N TRP A 398 22.37 22.38 14.39
CA TRP A 398 23.81 22.29 14.53
C TRP A 398 24.24 22.81 15.90
N ASP A 399 25.13 22.07 16.57
CA ASP A 399 25.95 22.53 17.68
C ASP A 399 27.42 22.35 17.26
N PHE A 400 28.16 23.46 17.20
CA PHE A 400 29.54 23.48 16.69
C PHE A 400 30.58 23.07 17.75
N GLY A 401 30.16 22.75 18.98
CA GLY A 401 31.03 22.25 20.05
C GLY A 401 31.85 23.33 20.77
N ASP A 402 31.73 24.60 20.36
CA ASP A 402 32.30 25.78 21.03
C ASP A 402 31.26 26.60 21.82
N GLY A 403 29.99 26.16 21.79
CA GLY A 403 28.84 26.84 22.40
C GLY A 403 28.00 27.66 21.41
N ALA A 404 28.39 27.77 20.14
CA ALA A 404 27.54 28.30 19.08
C ALA A 404 26.61 27.21 18.50
N THR A 405 25.38 27.60 18.16
CA THR A 405 24.37 26.73 17.54
C THR A 405 23.66 27.44 16.40
N LEU A 406 23.19 26.66 15.41
CA LEU A 406 22.34 27.12 14.32
C LEU A 406 21.15 26.19 14.17
N SER A 407 19.92 26.73 14.16
CA SER A 407 18.71 25.93 14.01
C SER A 407 17.72 26.55 13.02
N GLY A 408 17.01 25.70 12.28
CA GLY A 408 16.05 26.15 11.28
C GLY A 408 15.41 25.03 10.47
N ASP A 409 14.44 25.41 9.66
CA ASP A 409 13.82 24.59 8.62
C ASP A 409 14.43 24.89 7.23
N ALA A 410 13.97 24.22 6.19
CA ALA A 410 14.47 24.38 4.81
C ALA A 410 14.26 25.79 4.20
N SER A 411 13.57 26.71 4.88
CA SER A 411 13.48 28.13 4.50
C SER A 411 14.60 29.00 5.12
N THR A 412 15.35 28.44 6.07
CA THR A 412 16.45 29.11 6.76
C THR A 412 17.69 29.12 5.87
N VAL A 413 18.28 30.31 5.66
CA VAL A 413 19.45 30.50 4.80
C VAL A 413 20.64 29.68 5.32
N ASP A 414 21.31 28.97 4.41
CA ASP A 414 22.51 28.15 4.62
C ASP A 414 22.39 27.03 5.68
N ILE A 415 21.18 26.68 6.12
CA ILE A 415 20.95 25.72 7.22
C ILE A 415 21.47 24.31 6.95
N GLN A 416 21.47 23.85 5.70
CA GLN A 416 21.99 22.54 5.29
C GLN A 416 23.49 22.58 4.94
N THR A 417 24.06 23.77 4.71
CA THR A 417 25.46 23.96 4.32
C THR A 417 26.11 25.13 5.07
N PRO A 418 26.11 25.13 6.42
CA PRO A 418 26.59 26.27 7.17
C PRO A 418 28.12 26.37 7.15
N ILE A 419 28.62 27.58 7.31
CA ILE A 419 30.03 27.87 7.56
C ILE A 419 30.14 28.41 8.98
N HIS A 420 31.05 27.86 9.78
CA HIS A 420 31.34 28.33 11.14
C HIS A 420 32.82 28.72 11.29
N ASP A 421 33.05 29.89 11.87
CA ASP A 421 34.39 30.44 12.14
C ASP A 421 34.73 30.24 13.63
N TYR A 422 35.68 29.34 13.91
CA TYR A 422 36.15 29.11 15.27
C TYR A 422 37.10 30.21 15.73
N SER A 423 37.04 30.55 17.03
CA SER A 423 37.91 31.60 17.59
C SER A 423 39.31 31.12 18.01
N VAL A 424 39.53 29.81 18.09
CA VAL A 424 40.77 29.16 18.56
C VAL A 424 40.97 27.86 17.80
N ALA A 425 42.22 27.49 17.49
CA ALA A 425 42.54 26.15 16.98
C ALA A 425 42.30 25.07 18.05
N GLY A 426 41.68 23.96 17.69
CA GLY A 426 41.30 22.91 18.62
C GLY A 426 40.50 21.76 18.01
N ALA A 427 40.21 20.75 18.82
CA ALA A 427 39.30 19.66 18.48
C ALA A 427 37.92 19.96 19.05
N TYR A 428 36.91 20.04 18.19
CA TYR A 428 35.53 20.37 18.54
C TYR A 428 34.61 19.17 18.24
N GLN A 429 33.73 18.82 19.18
CA GLN A 429 32.71 17.81 18.97
C GLN A 429 31.50 18.47 18.33
N VAL A 430 31.39 18.37 17.00
CA VAL A 430 30.27 18.94 16.24
C VAL A 430 29.14 17.93 16.21
N ARG A 431 27.93 18.41 16.45
CA ARG A 431 26.71 17.60 16.49
C ARG A 431 25.66 18.17 15.55
N LEU A 432 25.13 17.32 14.69
CA LEU A 432 23.94 17.58 13.89
C LEU A 432 22.78 16.76 14.47
N THR A 433 21.67 17.42 14.77
CA THR A 433 20.37 16.78 15.02
C THR A 433 19.43 17.14 13.88
N VAL A 434 18.77 16.14 13.29
CA VAL A 434 17.78 16.31 12.23
C VAL A 434 16.40 15.83 12.66
N THR A 435 15.35 16.39 12.05
CA THR A 435 13.95 15.97 12.26
C THR A 435 13.25 15.78 10.91
N ASP A 436 12.50 14.69 10.75
CA ASP A 436 11.70 14.38 9.55
C ASP A 436 10.33 15.07 9.52
N ASP A 437 9.64 14.99 8.37
CA ASP A 437 8.30 15.54 8.13
C ASP A 437 7.19 14.84 8.93
N SER A 438 7.50 13.73 9.60
CA SER A 438 6.64 12.97 10.52
C SER A 438 7.06 13.13 12.01
N GLY A 439 8.04 13.97 12.31
CA GLY A 439 8.45 14.41 13.65
C GLY A 439 9.42 13.53 14.43
N ALA A 440 10.02 12.47 13.86
CA ALA A 440 11.08 11.73 14.54
C ALA A 440 12.46 12.38 14.31
N THR A 441 13.47 11.94 15.05
CA THR A 441 14.77 12.62 15.13
C THR A 441 15.93 11.66 15.24
N ASP A 442 17.06 12.02 14.65
CA ASP A 442 18.35 11.34 14.83
C ASP A 442 19.51 12.33 14.94
N VAL A 443 20.68 11.83 15.35
CA VAL A 443 21.84 12.59 15.79
C VAL A 443 23.13 12.01 15.22
N SER A 444 23.91 12.84 14.52
CA SER A 444 25.29 12.54 14.14
C SER A 444 26.27 13.41 14.94
N GLU A 445 27.38 12.82 15.38
CA GLU A 445 28.45 13.50 16.12
C GLU A 445 29.81 13.15 15.50
N GLN A 446 30.62 14.16 15.18
CA GLN A 446 31.98 13.99 14.66
C GLN A 446 32.96 14.97 15.32
N THR A 447 34.18 14.50 15.59
CA THR A 447 35.26 15.38 16.06
C THR A 447 35.91 16.09 14.88
N VAL A 448 35.75 17.41 14.82
CA VAL A 448 36.38 18.29 13.83
C VAL A 448 37.66 18.87 14.42
N ASN A 449 38.80 18.65 13.74
CA ASN A 449 40.08 19.23 14.12
C ASN A 449 40.30 20.51 13.32
N VAL A 450 40.19 21.65 14.00
CA VAL A 450 40.35 22.99 13.45
C VAL A 450 41.76 23.49 13.80
N GLY A 451 42.46 24.07 12.83
CA GLY A 451 43.86 24.45 13.02
C GLY A 451 44.26 25.65 12.18
N ASP A 452 45.18 26.47 12.70
CA ASP A 452 45.72 27.68 12.04
C ASP A 452 46.53 27.32 10.77
N SER A 453 45.84 26.88 9.73
CA SER A 453 46.39 26.34 8.48
C SER A 453 46.48 27.37 7.35
N CYS A 454 46.63 28.66 7.68
CA CYS A 454 47.23 29.62 6.74
C CYS A 454 48.77 29.64 6.78
N LEU A 455 49.40 28.87 7.69
CA LEU A 455 50.85 28.70 7.79
C LEU A 455 51.47 28.21 6.47
N ALA A 456 52.10 29.13 5.74
CA ALA A 456 52.62 28.89 4.41
C ALA A 456 54.14 29.04 4.36
N LEU A 457 54.82 28.13 3.67
CA LEU A 457 56.24 28.21 3.35
C LEU A 457 56.40 28.39 1.83
N SER A 458 57.27 29.32 1.45
CA SER A 458 57.79 29.51 0.10
C SER A 458 59.31 29.41 0.13
N ALA A 459 59.90 28.82 -0.91
CA ALA A 459 61.34 28.61 -0.99
C ALA A 459 61.85 28.78 -2.43
N GLU A 460 62.73 29.76 -2.66
CA GLU A 460 63.31 30.06 -3.96
C GLU A 460 64.82 29.78 -3.98
N GLY A 461 65.25 28.86 -4.82
CA GLY A 461 66.66 28.49 -4.98
C GLY A 461 67.36 29.28 -6.07
N TYR A 462 68.54 29.84 -5.78
CA TYR A 462 69.40 30.48 -6.77
C TYR A 462 70.90 30.23 -6.52
N LYS A 463 71.73 30.52 -7.54
CA LYS A 463 73.20 30.32 -7.50
C LYS A 463 73.95 31.64 -7.59
N VAL A 464 74.86 31.90 -6.64
CA VAL A 464 75.73 33.10 -6.62
C VAL A 464 77.19 32.68 -6.57
N LYS A 465 77.97 33.04 -7.60
CA LYS A 465 79.42 32.73 -7.70
C LYS A 465 79.74 31.24 -7.45
N GLY A 466 78.91 30.35 -7.99
CA GLY A 466 79.06 28.89 -7.85
C GLY A 466 78.53 28.28 -6.55
N ARG A 467 78.02 29.09 -5.60
CA ARG A 467 77.39 28.62 -4.36
C ARG A 467 75.87 28.62 -4.47
N GLN A 468 75.25 27.57 -3.97
CA GLN A 468 73.80 27.43 -3.82
C GLN A 468 73.26 28.22 -2.62
N LYS A 469 72.11 28.86 -2.79
CA LYS A 469 71.35 29.59 -1.77
C LYS A 469 69.86 29.32 -1.92
N VAL A 470 69.13 29.28 -0.81
CA VAL A 470 67.66 29.23 -0.82
C VAL A 470 67.10 30.36 0.03
N GLN A 471 66.29 31.22 -0.58
CA GLN A 471 65.52 32.22 0.13
C GLN A 471 64.18 31.60 0.55
N LEU A 472 63.97 31.49 1.84
CA LEU A 472 62.74 31.05 2.48
C LEU A 472 61.93 32.29 2.87
N SER A 473 60.62 32.26 2.64
CA SER A 473 59.67 33.23 3.20
C SER A 473 58.40 32.54 3.65
N TRP A 474 57.84 33.00 4.77
CA TRP A 474 56.63 32.46 5.37
C TRP A 474 55.65 33.56 5.78
N SER A 475 54.41 33.14 5.98
CA SER A 475 53.29 33.94 6.46
C SER A 475 52.42 33.10 7.40
N CYS A 476 51.57 33.75 8.21
CA CYS A 476 50.65 33.08 9.13
C CYS A 476 51.31 32.13 10.15
N ALA A 477 52.57 32.37 10.49
CA ALA A 477 53.24 31.64 11.54
C ALA A 477 52.92 32.18 12.94
N ALA A 478 53.12 31.33 13.93
CA ALA A 478 53.29 31.75 15.31
C ALA A 478 54.50 32.70 15.44
N ALA A 479 54.62 33.33 16.61
CA ALA A 479 55.72 34.26 16.91
C ALA A 479 57.12 33.66 16.68
N GLN A 480 57.27 32.34 16.74
CA GLN A 480 58.49 31.63 16.36
C GLN A 480 58.18 30.38 15.52
N VAL A 481 59.02 30.14 14.53
CA VAL A 481 59.01 28.93 13.68
C VAL A 481 60.28 28.11 13.88
N ALA A 482 60.19 26.79 13.73
CA ALA A 482 61.32 25.92 13.46
C ALA A 482 61.35 25.58 11.97
N ILE A 483 62.53 25.67 11.34
CA ILE A 483 62.74 25.26 9.96
C ILE A 483 63.74 24.11 9.93
N SER A 484 63.45 23.09 9.11
CA SER A 484 64.36 22.01 8.78
C SER A 484 64.59 21.91 7.28
N ARG A 485 65.77 21.39 6.92
CA ARG A 485 66.17 21.01 5.57
C ARG A 485 66.60 19.54 5.62
N ASP A 486 66.01 18.71 4.78
CA ASP A 486 66.27 17.26 4.73
C ASP A 486 66.17 16.58 6.11
N GLN A 487 65.14 16.96 6.87
CA GLN A 487 64.86 16.54 8.27
C GLN A 487 65.90 17.00 9.32
N GLN A 488 66.91 17.78 8.94
CA GLN A 488 67.84 18.42 9.87
C GLN A 488 67.40 19.85 10.18
N SER A 489 67.30 20.22 11.45
CA SER A 489 66.99 21.61 11.84
C SER A 489 68.06 22.57 11.34
N ILE A 490 67.65 23.64 10.65
CA ILE A 490 68.53 24.75 10.25
C ILE A 490 68.42 25.94 11.20
N GLY A 491 67.40 25.97 12.06
CA GLY A 491 67.24 26.96 13.12
C GLY A 491 65.80 27.20 13.53
N SER A 492 65.65 28.07 14.53
CA SER A 492 64.38 28.70 14.92
C SER A 492 64.44 30.19 14.60
N PHE A 493 63.36 30.76 14.08
CA PHE A 493 63.30 32.14 13.61
C PHE A 493 62.06 32.85 14.16
N ASP A 494 62.22 34.12 14.52
CA ASP A 494 61.11 34.98 14.93
C ASP A 494 60.29 35.39 13.69
N SER A 495 58.97 35.39 13.83
CA SER A 495 58.05 36.03 12.89
C SER A 495 57.81 37.49 13.30
N ASP A 496 57.44 38.33 12.33
CA ASP A 496 56.95 39.69 12.59
C ASP A 496 55.56 39.69 13.26
N SER A 497 55.04 40.88 13.57
CA SER A 497 53.73 41.04 14.22
C SER A 497 52.54 40.54 13.40
N ASN A 498 52.74 40.21 12.12
CA ASN A 498 51.73 39.69 11.20
C ASN A 498 51.97 38.20 10.90
N GLY A 499 52.83 37.52 11.66
CA GLY A 499 53.17 36.10 11.45
C GLY A 499 54.01 35.85 10.18
N SER A 500 54.65 36.87 9.62
CA SER A 500 55.48 36.75 8.42
C SER A 500 56.97 36.78 8.73
N GLY A 501 57.78 36.20 7.86
CA GLY A 501 59.23 36.24 8.03
C GLY A 501 59.99 35.68 6.82
N ALA A 502 61.31 35.80 6.86
CA ALA A 502 62.19 35.30 5.82
C ALA A 502 63.53 34.85 6.38
N HIS A 503 64.13 33.84 5.75
CA HIS A 503 65.45 33.33 6.08
C HIS A 503 66.23 33.00 4.80
N LEU A 504 67.55 33.21 4.82
CA LEU A 504 68.43 32.86 3.71
C LEU A 504 69.33 31.70 4.12
N ASP A 505 69.03 30.50 3.61
CA ASP A 505 69.87 29.33 3.83
C ASP A 505 71.03 29.32 2.82
N GLU A 506 72.25 29.52 3.33
CA GLU A 506 73.48 29.41 2.55
C GLU A 506 73.97 27.95 2.50
N VAL A 507 73.30 27.13 1.70
CA VAL A 507 73.61 25.69 1.59
C VAL A 507 75.01 25.42 1.05
N ASN A 508 75.59 26.37 0.29
CA ASN A 508 77.00 26.38 -0.15
C ASN A 508 77.48 25.12 -0.94
N GLY A 509 76.54 24.28 -1.41
CA GLY A 509 76.83 23.08 -2.21
C GLY A 509 77.39 23.38 -3.60
N VAL A 510 78.11 22.39 -4.16
CA VAL A 510 78.72 22.43 -5.50
C VAL A 510 78.12 21.31 -6.35
N GLY A 511 77.31 21.67 -7.35
CA GLY A 511 76.70 20.71 -8.27
C GLY A 511 75.24 21.04 -8.61
N GLY A 512 74.46 20.00 -8.89
CA GLY A 512 72.99 20.03 -8.89
C GLY A 512 72.49 19.31 -7.65
N ALA A 513 71.66 19.97 -6.83
CA ALA A 513 71.14 19.38 -5.59
C ALA A 513 69.63 19.62 -5.44
N SER A 514 68.98 18.79 -4.62
CA SER A 514 67.57 18.93 -4.25
C SER A 514 67.48 18.96 -2.73
N TYR A 515 66.65 19.85 -2.20
CA TYR A 515 66.50 20.10 -0.77
C TYR A 515 65.02 20.11 -0.39
N LEU A 516 64.64 19.33 0.63
CA LEU A 516 63.29 19.32 1.18
C LEU A 516 63.23 20.22 2.41
N TYR A 517 62.53 21.35 2.32
CA TYR A 517 62.29 22.24 3.44
C TYR A 517 60.94 21.97 4.10
N GLN A 518 60.91 22.01 5.43
CA GLN A 518 59.70 21.96 6.23
C GLN A 518 59.77 23.04 7.32
N LEU A 519 58.66 23.75 7.52
CA LEU A 519 58.52 24.79 8.53
C LEU A 519 57.34 24.43 9.44
N CYS A 520 57.55 24.52 10.76
CA CYS A 520 56.52 24.28 11.76
C CYS A 520 56.52 25.41 12.81
N ASN A 521 55.36 25.69 13.42
CA ASN A 521 55.28 26.60 14.56
C ASN A 521 56.04 25.98 15.75
N LEU A 522 56.93 26.77 16.38
CA LEU A 522 57.89 26.24 17.36
C LEU A 522 57.18 25.61 18.57
N ASN A 523 57.61 24.41 18.95
CA ASN A 523 57.02 23.57 20.01
C ASN A 523 55.57 23.10 19.74
N THR A 524 55.14 23.03 18.48
CA THR A 524 53.84 22.48 18.07
C THR A 524 53.99 21.43 16.96
N GLU A 525 52.92 20.69 16.68
CA GLU A 525 52.84 19.78 15.52
C GLU A 525 52.28 20.47 14.25
N VAL A 526 52.00 21.79 14.30
CA VAL A 526 51.44 22.56 13.18
C VAL A 526 52.55 22.93 12.21
N CYS A 527 52.51 22.37 11.00
CA CYS A 527 53.51 22.57 9.95
C CYS A 527 52.89 23.02 8.62
N ALA A 528 53.63 23.87 7.90
CA ALA A 528 53.35 24.14 6.49
C ALA A 528 53.58 22.89 5.63
N PRO A 529 52.92 22.78 4.46
CA PRO A 529 53.31 21.82 3.43
C PRO A 529 54.80 21.97 3.06
N SER A 530 55.53 20.85 2.99
CA SER A 530 56.96 20.85 2.69
C SER A 530 57.25 21.27 1.25
N VAL A 531 58.32 22.03 1.04
CA VAL A 531 58.72 22.58 -0.27
C VAL A 531 60.02 21.95 -0.75
N ILE A 532 60.04 21.41 -1.98
CA ILE A 532 61.25 20.88 -2.61
C ILE A 532 61.87 21.95 -3.51
N VAL A 533 63.16 22.26 -3.28
CA VAL A 533 63.93 23.21 -4.09
C VAL A 533 65.04 22.47 -4.85
N ASN A 534 65.05 22.62 -6.18
CA ASN A 534 66.05 22.02 -7.07
C ASN A 534 67.01 23.11 -7.58
N LEU A 535 68.32 22.88 -7.50
CA LEU A 535 69.35 23.92 -7.56
C LEU A 535 70.55 23.61 -8.45
#